data_AF-A0A1A8PX85-F1
#
_entry.id   AF-A0A1A8PX85-F1
#
_cell.length_a   1.000
_cell.length_b   1.000
_cell.length_c   1.000
_cell.angle_alpha   90.00
_cell.angle_beta   90.00
_cell.angle_gamma   90.00
#
_symmetry.space_group_name_H-M   'P 1'
#
loop_
_entity.id
_entity.type
_entity.pdbx_description
1 polymer ?
#
loop_
_entity_poly.entity_id
_entity_poly.type
_entity_poly.pdbx_seq_one_letter_code
_entity_poly.pdbx_strand_id
1 'polypeptide(L)'
;LFSYINEEKLKNIKTYAHFISLLDNYEASTGVAETVTSEELNENRLFLDAIMETEVMKFTHKYLVKKGQSPSDPTQFKKQLFDIWFRLYHRDRSGGEDSCGFEHVFVGEAKYGREITGLHNWIQFYLQEKLGQVDYKGYKARDNKDSPDEDDHVLNLQFSWKGLVKPVGSSFIGVSPEFEVALFTIIFLTSTEKSTSVVVKVDEYVLELVVSRHGRSIGTSYPKLLSSNNRDL
;
A
#
# COMPACT_ATOMS: atom_id res chain seq x y z
N LEU A 1 -18.48 -4.75 0.65
CA LEU A 1 -18.09 -3.57 -0.15
C LEU A 1 -18.07 -3.94 -1.62
N PHE A 2 -17.36 -5.01 -2.00
CA PHE A 2 -17.21 -5.42 -3.38
C PHE A 2 -18.34 -6.36 -3.81
N SER A 3 -19.20 -5.91 -4.74
CA SER A 3 -20.23 -6.77 -5.35
C SER A 3 -19.66 -7.68 -6.44
N TYR A 4 -18.64 -7.21 -7.17
CA TYR A 4 -17.95 -7.95 -8.21
C TYR A 4 -16.54 -7.39 -8.45
N ILE A 5 -15.57 -8.28 -8.63
CA ILE A 5 -14.23 -7.98 -9.12
C ILE A 5 -13.87 -9.01 -10.19
N ASN A 6 -13.33 -8.56 -11.32
CA ASN A 6 -12.87 -9.45 -12.38
C ASN A 6 -11.55 -10.13 -11.97
N GLU A 7 -11.64 -11.30 -11.34
CA GLU A 7 -10.48 -12.07 -10.90
C GLU A 7 -9.59 -12.56 -12.04
N GLU A 8 -10.13 -12.74 -13.26
CA GLU A 8 -9.30 -13.12 -14.41
C GLU A 8 -8.29 -12.01 -14.72
N LYS A 9 -8.71 -10.74 -14.62
CA LYS A 9 -7.78 -9.61 -14.74
C LYS A 9 -6.73 -9.61 -13.62
N LEU A 10 -7.13 -9.88 -12.39
CA LEU A 10 -6.18 -9.97 -11.26
C LEU A 10 -5.14 -11.08 -11.47
N LYS A 11 -5.55 -12.23 -12.03
CA LYS A 11 -4.67 -13.38 -12.28
C LYS A 11 -3.78 -13.20 -13.52
N ASN A 12 -4.29 -12.54 -14.57
CA ASN A 12 -3.61 -12.46 -15.85
C ASN A 12 -2.74 -11.21 -16.02
N ILE A 13 -3.01 -10.12 -15.27
CA ILE A 13 -2.14 -8.94 -15.27
C ILE A 13 -1.02 -9.17 -14.26
N LYS A 14 0.21 -9.27 -14.75
CA LYS A 14 1.39 -9.65 -13.95
C LYS A 14 1.56 -8.85 -12.66
N THR A 15 1.34 -7.54 -12.69
CA THR A 15 1.54 -6.69 -11.49
C THR A 15 0.56 -7.05 -10.37
N TYR A 16 -0.71 -7.30 -10.71
CA TYR A 16 -1.71 -7.77 -9.76
C TYR A 16 -1.42 -9.19 -9.29
N ALA A 17 -1.10 -10.11 -10.20
CA ALA A 17 -0.84 -11.50 -9.86
C ALA A 17 0.32 -11.63 -8.86
N HIS A 18 1.45 -10.98 -9.15
CA HIS A 18 2.61 -11.00 -8.25
C HIS A 18 2.37 -10.24 -6.95
N PHE A 19 1.57 -9.16 -6.97
CA PHE A 19 1.19 -8.46 -5.75
C PHE A 19 0.33 -9.34 -4.83
N ILE A 20 -0.61 -10.09 -5.38
CA ILE A 20 -1.47 -11.01 -4.61
C ILE A 20 -0.65 -12.16 -4.03
N SER A 21 0.29 -12.75 -4.79
CA SER A 21 1.19 -13.77 -4.24
C SER A 21 1.96 -13.27 -3.01
N LEU A 22 2.42 -12.02 -3.05
CA LEU A 22 3.07 -11.43 -1.88
C LEU A 22 2.13 -11.31 -0.69
N LEU A 23 0.87 -10.89 -0.88
CA LEU A 23 -0.10 -10.76 0.21
C LEU A 23 -0.40 -12.10 0.89
N ASP A 24 -0.52 -13.18 0.12
CA ASP A 24 -0.85 -14.52 0.62
C ASP A 24 0.23 -15.07 1.59
N ASN A 25 1.51 -14.74 1.37
CA ASN A 25 2.62 -15.20 2.22
C ASN A 25 2.51 -14.69 3.66
N TYR A 26 2.11 -13.43 3.85
CA TYR A 26 2.08 -12.81 5.17
C TYR A 26 0.82 -13.19 5.98
N GLU A 27 -0.22 -13.72 5.33
CA GLU A 27 -1.39 -14.24 6.03
C GLU A 27 -1.10 -15.57 6.76
N ALA A 28 -0.10 -16.34 6.29
CA ALA A 28 0.32 -17.59 6.90
C ALA A 28 1.22 -17.44 8.15
N SER A 29 1.86 -16.27 8.33
CA SER A 29 3.04 -16.13 9.19
C SER A 29 2.86 -15.31 10.49
N THR A 30 1.62 -15.01 10.91
CA THR A 30 1.44 -14.19 12.13
C THR A 30 1.99 -14.89 13.39
N GLY A 31 3.07 -14.36 13.97
CA GLY A 31 3.54 -14.67 15.33
C GLY A 31 4.81 -15.52 15.47
N VAL A 32 5.54 -15.79 14.39
CA VAL A 32 6.84 -16.51 14.41
C VAL A 32 7.90 -15.64 13.73
N ALA A 33 9.16 -15.72 14.18
CA ALA A 33 10.26 -15.02 13.51
C ALA A 33 10.31 -15.43 12.03
N GLU A 34 10.17 -14.46 11.12
CA GLU A 34 10.11 -14.70 9.68
C GLU A 34 11.46 -15.29 9.21
N THR A 35 11.42 -16.50 8.65
CA THR A 35 12.56 -17.04 7.91
C THR A 35 12.26 -16.79 6.44
N VAL A 36 12.93 -15.81 5.84
CA VAL A 36 12.75 -15.50 4.42
C VAL A 36 13.18 -16.71 3.59
N THR A 37 12.21 -17.30 2.91
CA THR A 37 12.38 -18.44 2.02
C THR A 37 12.96 -18.00 0.66
N SER A 38 13.52 -18.94 -0.09
CA SER A 38 14.02 -18.64 -1.44
C SER A 38 12.86 -18.27 -2.39
N GLU A 39 11.70 -18.83 -2.10
CA GLU A 39 10.42 -18.58 -2.76
C GLU A 39 9.97 -17.13 -2.55
N GLU A 40 9.92 -16.63 -1.31
CA GLU A 40 9.57 -15.23 -1.00
C GLU A 40 10.54 -14.24 -1.64
N LEU A 41 11.85 -14.52 -1.65
CA LEU A 41 12.83 -13.68 -2.36
C LEU A 41 12.57 -13.65 -3.86
N ASN A 42 12.17 -14.78 -4.45
CA ASN A 42 11.84 -14.85 -5.86
C ASN A 42 10.53 -14.08 -6.17
N GLU A 43 9.53 -14.15 -5.30
CA GLU A 43 8.29 -13.39 -5.46
C GLU A 43 8.52 -11.87 -5.35
N ASN A 44 9.31 -11.43 -4.37
CA ASN A 44 9.75 -10.03 -4.27
C ASN A 44 10.42 -9.56 -5.57
N ARG A 45 11.30 -10.40 -6.13
CA ARG A 45 11.98 -10.12 -7.39
C ARG A 45 11.01 -10.02 -8.57
N LEU A 46 10.07 -10.96 -8.69
CA LEU A 46 9.07 -11.02 -9.77
C LEU A 46 8.12 -9.82 -9.73
N PHE A 47 7.66 -9.45 -8.54
CA PHE A 47 6.83 -8.25 -8.37
C PHE A 47 7.59 -6.98 -8.78
N LEU A 48 8.82 -6.80 -8.29
CA LEU A 48 9.64 -5.66 -8.67
C LEU A 48 9.93 -5.62 -10.18
N ASP A 49 10.20 -6.77 -10.81
CA ASP A 49 10.36 -6.86 -12.26
C ASP A 49 9.10 -6.40 -12.99
N ALA A 50 7.93 -6.91 -12.58
CA ALA A 50 6.66 -6.60 -13.22
C ALA A 50 6.28 -5.11 -13.10
N ILE A 51 6.42 -4.50 -11.92
CA ILE A 51 6.09 -3.07 -11.77
C ILE A 51 7.07 -2.19 -12.54
N MET A 52 8.35 -2.56 -12.62
CA MET A 52 9.39 -1.80 -13.35
C MET A 52 9.14 -1.74 -14.87
N GLU A 53 8.41 -2.72 -15.42
CA GLU A 53 8.00 -2.74 -16.83
C GLU A 53 6.90 -1.71 -17.15
N THR A 54 6.18 -1.19 -16.14
CA THR A 54 5.04 -0.28 -16.32
C THR A 54 5.47 1.15 -16.62
N GLU A 55 4.61 1.90 -17.33
CA GLU A 55 4.85 3.32 -17.59
C GLU A 55 4.84 4.17 -16.30
N VAL A 56 4.05 3.77 -15.29
CA VAL A 56 3.99 4.42 -13.97
C VAL A 56 5.36 4.39 -13.29
N MET A 57 6.00 3.22 -13.22
CA MET A 57 7.32 3.11 -12.59
C MET A 57 8.43 3.71 -13.45
N LYS A 58 8.36 3.62 -14.79
CA LYS A 58 9.32 4.31 -15.67
C LYS A 58 9.25 5.82 -15.50
N PHE A 59 8.04 6.39 -15.39
CA PHE A 59 7.86 7.82 -15.11
C PHE A 59 8.42 8.19 -13.73
N THR A 60 8.11 7.38 -12.72
CA THR A 60 8.58 7.57 -11.34
C THR A 60 10.11 7.53 -11.26
N HIS A 61 10.75 6.57 -11.91
CA HIS A 61 12.20 6.46 -11.99
C HIS A 61 12.82 7.70 -12.63
N LYS A 62 12.31 8.13 -13.80
CA LYS A 62 12.77 9.36 -14.48
C LYS A 62 12.62 10.60 -13.59
N TYR A 63 11.49 10.72 -12.88
CA TYR A 63 11.24 11.81 -11.96
C TYR A 63 12.26 11.83 -10.80
N LEU A 64 12.48 10.70 -10.13
CA LEU A 64 13.41 10.60 -9.00
C LEU A 64 14.87 10.81 -9.42
N VAL A 65 15.26 10.33 -10.61
CA VAL A 65 16.58 10.62 -11.19
C VAL A 65 16.75 12.13 -11.42
N LYS A 66 15.76 12.79 -12.02
CA LYS A 66 15.79 14.24 -12.24
C LYS A 66 15.87 15.02 -10.91
N LYS A 67 15.30 14.50 -9.84
CA LYS A 67 15.38 15.07 -8.48
C LYS A 67 16.68 14.72 -7.73
N GLY A 68 17.55 13.89 -8.30
CA GLY A 68 18.77 13.43 -7.65
C GLY A 68 18.53 12.46 -6.48
N GLN A 69 17.34 11.83 -6.45
CA GLN A 69 16.88 10.96 -5.36
C GLN A 69 17.04 9.46 -5.67
N SER A 70 17.31 9.13 -6.93
CA SER A 70 17.50 7.74 -7.38
C SER A 70 18.63 7.64 -8.42
N PRO A 71 19.31 6.49 -8.49
CA PRO A 71 20.32 6.22 -9.51
C PRO A 71 19.67 6.12 -10.89
N SER A 72 20.39 6.54 -11.93
CA SER A 72 19.91 6.48 -13.32
C SER A 72 19.86 5.06 -13.90
N ASP A 73 20.68 4.15 -13.36
CA ASP A 73 20.67 2.73 -13.74
C ASP A 73 19.41 2.03 -13.18
N PRO A 74 18.55 1.45 -14.04
CA PRO A 74 17.35 0.74 -13.62
C PRO A 74 17.64 -0.42 -12.65
N THR A 75 18.79 -1.08 -12.78
CA THR A 75 19.16 -2.21 -11.90
C THR A 75 19.41 -1.71 -10.47
N GLN A 76 20.11 -0.58 -10.35
CA GLN A 76 20.33 0.06 -9.05
C GLN A 76 19.05 0.67 -8.48
N PHE A 77 18.15 1.18 -9.33
CA PHE A 77 16.84 1.65 -8.86
C PHE A 77 15.98 0.50 -8.35
N LYS A 78 15.96 -0.65 -9.04
CA LYS A 78 15.31 -1.88 -8.54
C LYS A 78 15.87 -2.30 -7.18
N LYS A 79 17.20 -2.24 -7.01
CA LYS A 79 17.83 -2.50 -5.71
C LYS A 79 17.40 -1.48 -4.65
N GLN A 80 17.31 -0.20 -4.99
CA GLN A 80 16.79 0.84 -4.08
C GLN A 80 15.35 0.53 -3.65
N LEU A 81 14.48 0.11 -4.58
CA LEU A 81 13.11 -0.31 -4.25
C LEU A 81 13.11 -1.53 -3.33
N PHE A 82 13.93 -2.54 -3.62
CA PHE A 82 14.07 -3.71 -2.74
C PHE A 82 14.48 -3.30 -1.32
N ASP A 83 15.50 -2.44 -1.20
CA ASP A 83 16.00 -1.97 0.09
C ASP A 83 14.95 -1.16 0.87
N ILE A 84 14.03 -0.45 0.19
CA ILE A 84 12.96 0.33 0.81
C ILE A 84 11.79 -0.56 1.26
N TRP A 85 11.37 -1.48 0.39
CA TRP A 85 10.10 -2.19 0.51
C TRP A 85 10.23 -3.60 1.12
N PHE A 86 11.29 -4.33 0.80
CA PHE A 86 11.40 -5.77 1.11
C PHE A 86 12.55 -6.13 2.04
N ARG A 87 13.46 -5.19 2.31
CA ARG A 87 14.51 -5.41 3.31
C ARG A 87 13.87 -5.50 4.70
N LEU A 88 14.10 -6.63 5.36
CA LEU A 88 13.67 -6.84 6.73
C LEU A 88 14.34 -5.85 7.70
N TYR A 89 13.60 -5.49 8.74
CA TYR A 89 14.12 -4.72 9.87
C TYR A 89 13.45 -5.16 11.18
N HIS A 90 14.04 -4.77 12.31
CA HIS A 90 13.53 -5.11 13.65
C HIS A 90 12.26 -4.31 14.01
N ARG A 91 11.15 -4.99 14.36
CA ARG A 91 9.97 -4.32 14.95
C ARG A 91 10.18 -3.81 16.38
N ASP A 92 10.98 -4.50 17.19
CA ASP A 92 11.31 -4.13 18.57
C ASP A 92 12.81 -4.26 18.86
N ARG A 93 13.32 -3.48 19.82
CA ARG A 93 14.72 -3.49 20.28
C ARG A 93 15.17 -4.84 20.87
N SER A 94 14.23 -5.75 21.12
CA SER A 94 14.46 -7.04 21.76
C SER A 94 14.26 -8.27 20.86
N GLY A 95 13.82 -8.10 19.60
CA GLY A 95 13.53 -9.18 18.66
C GLY A 95 14.44 -9.20 17.42
N GLY A 96 14.30 -10.22 16.56
CA GLY A 96 14.99 -10.32 15.25
C GLY A 96 14.42 -9.36 14.20
N GLU A 97 15.03 -9.31 13.00
CA GLU A 97 14.41 -8.62 11.85
C GLU A 97 13.22 -9.47 11.38
N ASP A 98 11.99 -8.94 11.50
CA ASP A 98 10.76 -9.75 11.41
C ASP A 98 9.64 -9.08 10.60
N SER A 99 9.93 -7.98 9.91
CA SER A 99 8.95 -7.29 9.07
C SER A 99 9.63 -6.42 7.99
N CYS A 100 8.88 -6.07 6.95
CA CYS A 100 9.33 -5.19 5.87
C CYS A 100 8.29 -4.12 5.52
N GLY A 101 8.71 -3.13 4.73
CA GLY A 101 7.84 -2.01 4.36
C GLY A 101 6.61 -2.42 3.53
N PHE A 102 6.73 -3.47 2.72
CA PHE A 102 5.60 -4.03 1.98
C PHE A 102 4.49 -4.52 2.93
N GLU A 103 4.86 -5.27 3.97
CA GLU A 103 3.92 -5.79 4.97
C GLU A 103 3.19 -4.63 5.68
N HIS A 104 3.95 -3.65 6.17
CA HIS A 104 3.39 -2.51 6.91
C HIS A 104 2.47 -1.61 6.10
N VAL A 105 2.66 -1.52 4.78
CA VAL A 105 1.84 -0.68 3.89
C VAL A 105 0.64 -1.47 3.36
N PHE A 106 0.86 -2.69 2.86
CA PHE A 106 -0.12 -3.40 2.03
C PHE A 106 -0.83 -4.56 2.73
N VAL A 107 -0.17 -5.29 3.62
CA VAL A 107 -0.78 -6.44 4.31
C VAL A 107 -1.67 -5.96 5.46
N GLY A 108 -1.17 -5.00 6.23
CA GLY A 108 -1.81 -4.52 7.45
C GLY A 108 -1.59 -5.45 8.64
N GLU A 109 -1.63 -4.90 9.84
CA GLU A 109 -1.27 -5.61 11.08
C GLU A 109 -2.27 -5.33 12.20
N ALA A 110 -2.52 -6.33 13.03
CA ALA A 110 -3.20 -6.15 14.30
C ALA A 110 -2.16 -5.99 15.42
N LYS A 111 -1.79 -4.75 15.73
CA LYS A 111 -0.83 -4.42 16.77
C LYS A 111 -1.31 -4.96 18.12
N TYR A 112 -0.54 -5.90 18.68
CA TYR A 112 -0.83 -6.62 19.93
C TYR A 112 -2.25 -7.23 20.02
N GLY A 113 -2.88 -7.53 18.88
CA GLY A 113 -4.26 -8.03 18.81
C GLY A 113 -5.31 -7.05 19.37
N ARG A 114 -4.99 -5.75 19.46
CA ARG A 114 -5.88 -4.73 20.04
C ARG A 114 -6.23 -3.61 19.08
N GLU A 115 -5.34 -3.30 18.14
CA GLU A 115 -5.50 -2.18 17.23
C GLU A 115 -5.10 -2.61 15.82
N ILE A 116 -5.94 -2.29 14.84
CA ILE A 116 -5.62 -2.52 13.43
C ILE A 116 -4.83 -1.31 12.92
N THR A 117 -3.58 -1.53 12.55
CA THR A 117 -2.71 -0.56 11.89
C THR A 117 -2.50 -0.99 10.44
N GLY A 118 -2.73 -0.11 9.47
CA GLY A 118 -2.59 -0.47 8.05
C GLY A 118 -3.92 -0.92 7.42
N LEU A 119 -3.88 -1.86 6.47
CA LEU A 119 -5.04 -2.34 5.68
C LEU A 119 -5.79 -1.20 4.97
N HIS A 120 -5.06 -0.46 4.14
CA HIS A 120 -5.59 0.62 3.31
C HIS A 120 -5.70 0.27 1.82
N ASN A 121 -5.06 -0.82 1.39
CA ASN A 121 -5.07 -1.24 -0.01
C ASN A 121 -6.35 -2.02 -0.35
N TRP A 122 -6.97 -1.66 -1.47
CA TRP A 122 -8.26 -2.23 -1.85
C TRP A 122 -8.19 -3.70 -2.28
N ILE A 123 -7.06 -4.16 -2.83
CA ILE A 123 -6.88 -5.56 -3.21
C ILE A 123 -6.82 -6.42 -1.95
N GLN A 124 -6.00 -6.03 -0.97
CA GLN A 124 -5.95 -6.73 0.32
C GLN A 124 -7.31 -6.66 1.02
N PHE A 125 -7.98 -5.51 1.03
CA PHE A 125 -9.34 -5.41 1.58
C PHE A 125 -10.28 -6.42 0.91
N TYR A 126 -10.29 -6.47 -0.43
CA TYR A 126 -11.13 -7.38 -1.20
C TYR A 126 -10.85 -8.85 -0.86
N LEU A 127 -9.59 -9.27 -0.78
CA LEU A 127 -9.21 -10.64 -0.43
C LEU A 127 -9.69 -10.99 0.99
N GLN A 128 -9.48 -10.08 1.94
CA GLN A 128 -9.86 -10.28 3.34
C GLN A 128 -11.39 -10.25 3.55
N GLU A 129 -12.12 -9.44 2.78
CA GLU A 129 -13.60 -9.44 2.74
C GLU A 129 -14.12 -10.77 2.17
N LYS A 130 -13.50 -11.27 1.08
CA LYS A 130 -13.86 -12.56 0.47
C LYS A 130 -13.62 -13.74 1.42
N LEU A 131 -12.61 -13.68 2.28
CA LEU A 131 -12.36 -14.67 3.33
C LEU A 131 -13.29 -14.55 4.54
N GLY A 132 -14.21 -13.58 4.56
CA GLY A 132 -15.10 -13.30 5.69
C GLY A 132 -14.38 -12.73 6.92
N GLN A 133 -13.15 -12.24 6.74
CA GLN A 133 -12.35 -11.65 7.82
C GLN A 133 -12.59 -10.16 7.98
N VAL A 134 -13.05 -9.49 6.93
CA VAL A 134 -13.49 -8.09 6.97
C VAL A 134 -15.01 -8.02 7.03
N ASP A 135 -15.50 -7.31 8.03
CA ASP A 135 -16.90 -6.93 8.20
C ASP A 135 -17.05 -5.44 7.88
N TYR A 136 -17.58 -5.14 6.69
CA TYR A 136 -17.78 -3.77 6.21
C TYR A 136 -18.96 -3.11 6.92
N LYS A 137 -18.71 -1.95 7.56
CA LYS A 137 -19.69 -1.25 8.41
C LYS A 137 -20.30 0.00 7.77
N GLY A 138 -19.73 0.47 6.67
CA GLY A 138 -20.19 1.65 5.95
C GLY A 138 -19.06 2.53 5.46
N TYR A 139 -19.43 3.58 4.73
CA TYR A 139 -18.52 4.63 4.30
C TYR A 139 -18.92 5.95 4.99
N LYS A 140 -17.94 6.85 5.15
CA LYS A 140 -18.25 8.23 5.55
C LYS A 140 -18.51 9.06 4.29
N ALA A 141 -19.78 9.47 4.11
CA ALA A 141 -20.22 10.32 3.01
C ALA A 141 -19.43 11.64 2.95
N ARG A 142 -19.29 12.19 1.75
CA ARG A 142 -18.63 13.48 1.49
C ARG A 142 -19.64 14.60 1.74
N ASP A 143 -19.16 15.81 2.02
CA ASP A 143 -19.99 16.96 2.40
C ASP A 143 -21.12 17.31 1.40
N ASN A 144 -21.06 16.83 0.14
CA ASN A 144 -22.08 17.04 -0.89
C ASN A 144 -22.39 15.79 -1.75
N LYS A 145 -22.14 14.57 -1.25
CA LYS A 145 -22.48 13.32 -1.96
C LYS A 145 -22.98 12.28 -0.96
N ASP A 146 -24.26 11.95 -1.04
CA ASP A 146 -24.94 11.05 -0.10
C ASP A 146 -24.45 9.59 -0.24
N SER A 147 -24.05 9.18 -1.44
CA SER A 147 -23.52 7.85 -1.71
C SER A 147 -22.35 7.86 -2.68
N PRO A 148 -21.27 7.10 -2.41
CA PRO A 148 -20.24 6.89 -3.39
C PRO A 148 -20.80 6.10 -4.57
N ASP A 149 -20.29 6.39 -5.75
CA ASP A 149 -20.61 5.68 -6.99
C ASP A 149 -19.35 5.08 -7.61
N GLU A 150 -19.50 4.53 -8.81
CA GLU A 150 -18.43 3.84 -9.54
C GLU A 150 -17.26 4.74 -9.93
N ASP A 151 -17.43 6.07 -9.86
CA ASP A 151 -16.39 7.05 -10.18
C ASP A 151 -15.54 7.43 -8.95
N ASP A 152 -15.89 6.94 -7.74
CA ASP A 152 -15.14 7.24 -6.53
C ASP A 152 -13.91 6.35 -6.34
N HIS A 153 -12.75 6.88 -6.74
CA HIS A 153 -11.46 6.20 -6.59
C HIS A 153 -10.80 6.41 -5.22
N VAL A 154 -11.42 7.16 -4.30
CA VAL A 154 -10.99 7.30 -2.91
C VAL A 154 -12.18 7.29 -1.96
N LEU A 155 -12.19 6.34 -1.02
CA LEU A 155 -13.28 6.17 -0.06
C LEU A 155 -12.80 6.20 1.39
N ASN A 156 -13.62 6.79 2.26
CA ASN A 156 -13.47 6.67 3.72
C ASN A 156 -14.27 5.46 4.20
N LEU A 157 -13.59 4.39 4.59
CA LEU A 157 -14.20 3.11 4.94
C LEU A 157 -14.17 2.89 6.46
N GLN A 158 -15.28 2.39 7.00
CA GLN A 158 -15.36 1.84 8.35
C GLN A 158 -15.62 0.35 8.26
N PHE A 159 -14.82 -0.44 8.98
CA PHE A 159 -14.94 -1.90 8.97
C PHE A 159 -14.35 -2.50 10.24
N SER A 160 -14.58 -3.79 10.42
CA SER A 160 -13.84 -4.61 11.39
C SER A 160 -13.05 -5.67 10.67
N TRP A 161 -11.87 -6.00 11.19
CA TRP A 161 -11.00 -7.04 10.65
C TRP A 161 -10.66 -8.02 11.76
N LYS A 162 -10.95 -9.31 11.55
CA LYS A 162 -10.80 -10.38 12.55
C LYS A 162 -11.45 -10.04 13.90
N GLY A 163 -12.61 -9.38 13.86
CA GLY A 163 -13.39 -8.97 15.04
C GLY A 163 -12.94 -7.66 15.72
N LEU A 164 -11.84 -7.05 15.30
CA LEU A 164 -11.38 -5.76 15.80
C LEU A 164 -11.94 -4.60 14.97
N VAL A 165 -12.45 -3.56 15.62
CA VAL A 165 -12.97 -2.37 14.92
C VAL A 165 -11.81 -1.49 14.48
N LYS A 166 -11.73 -1.19 13.18
CA LYS A 166 -10.79 -0.20 12.65
C LYS A 166 -11.43 1.19 12.65
N PRO A 167 -10.73 2.24 13.12
CA PRO A 167 -11.14 3.61 12.88
C PRO A 167 -11.30 3.90 11.39
N VAL A 168 -12.19 4.83 11.05
CA VAL A 168 -12.40 5.24 9.65
C VAL A 168 -11.07 5.65 9.02
N GLY A 169 -10.75 5.03 7.89
CA GLY A 169 -9.54 5.33 7.12
C GLY A 169 -9.85 5.49 5.65
N SER A 170 -9.03 6.27 4.95
CA SER A 170 -9.17 6.42 3.50
C SER A 170 -8.39 5.33 2.76
N SER A 171 -8.93 4.90 1.64
CA SER A 171 -8.34 3.91 0.75
C SER A 171 -8.52 4.36 -0.69
N PHE A 172 -7.49 4.15 -1.51
CA PHE A 172 -7.64 4.19 -2.97
C PHE A 172 -8.44 2.98 -3.43
N ILE A 173 -9.30 3.14 -4.43
CA ILE A 173 -10.13 2.08 -5.01
C ILE A 173 -9.85 1.95 -6.51
N GLY A 174 -9.52 0.74 -6.96
CA GLY A 174 -9.30 0.43 -8.37
C GLY A 174 -7.94 0.86 -8.94
N VAL A 175 -7.07 1.49 -8.13
CA VAL A 175 -5.70 1.82 -8.54
C VAL A 175 -4.83 0.57 -8.64
N SER A 176 -3.80 0.59 -9.50
CA SER A 176 -2.88 -0.54 -9.62
C SER A 176 -1.84 -0.57 -8.49
N PRO A 177 -1.28 -1.75 -8.15
CA PRO A 177 -0.23 -1.85 -7.13
C PRO A 177 0.95 -0.91 -7.36
N GLU A 178 1.41 -0.81 -8.62
CA GLU A 178 2.51 0.07 -9.01
C GLU A 178 2.20 1.56 -8.81
N PHE A 179 0.94 1.98 -8.84
CA PHE A 179 0.56 3.37 -8.55
C PHE A 179 0.83 3.72 -7.08
N GLU A 180 0.37 2.89 -6.14
CA GLU A 180 0.60 3.12 -4.72
C GLU A 180 2.08 3.01 -4.36
N VAL A 181 2.78 1.99 -4.91
CA VAL A 181 4.24 1.84 -4.72
C VAL A 181 4.99 3.07 -5.24
N ALA A 182 4.66 3.56 -6.43
CA ALA A 182 5.28 4.76 -6.99
C ALA A 182 5.07 5.99 -6.10
N LEU A 183 3.81 6.24 -5.71
CA LEU A 183 3.43 7.40 -4.91
C LEU A 183 4.13 7.43 -3.56
N PHE A 184 4.09 6.32 -2.83
CA PHE A 184 4.72 6.23 -1.51
C PHE A 184 6.25 6.22 -1.61
N THR A 185 6.84 5.63 -2.66
CA THR A 185 8.30 5.71 -2.89
C THR A 185 8.75 7.14 -3.13
N ILE A 186 8.00 7.92 -3.92
CA ILE A 186 8.32 9.33 -4.17
C ILE A 186 8.36 10.11 -2.86
N ILE A 187 7.30 10.00 -2.05
CA ILE A 187 7.20 10.73 -0.78
C ILE A 187 8.25 10.22 0.22
N PHE A 188 8.51 8.91 0.26
CA PHE A 188 9.55 8.34 1.10
C PHE A 188 10.91 8.98 0.82
N LEU A 189 11.27 9.20 -0.45
CA LEU A 189 12.55 9.77 -0.85
C LEU A 189 12.64 11.30 -0.76
N THR A 190 11.55 12.03 -0.49
CA THR A 190 11.58 13.50 -0.38
C THR A 190 12.12 14.02 0.96
N SER A 191 12.13 13.19 1.99
CA SER A 191 12.53 13.58 3.35
C SER A 191 13.16 12.41 4.09
N THR A 192 13.94 12.70 5.12
CA THR A 192 14.49 11.72 6.08
C THR A 192 13.78 11.75 7.43
N GLU A 193 12.74 12.58 7.57
CA GLU A 193 11.94 12.66 8.79
C GLU A 193 11.20 11.35 9.07
N LYS A 194 10.96 11.07 10.36
CA LYS A 194 10.27 9.84 10.79
C LYS A 194 8.88 9.68 10.13
N SER A 195 8.20 10.79 9.87
CA SER A 195 6.93 10.82 9.16
C SER A 195 6.90 12.05 8.26
N THR A 196 6.38 11.90 7.05
CA THR A 196 6.14 13.00 6.12
C THR A 196 4.69 12.95 5.68
N SER A 197 4.05 14.11 5.69
CA SER A 197 2.71 14.29 5.15
C SER A 197 2.76 15.30 4.01
N VAL A 198 2.22 14.94 2.85
CA VAL A 198 2.14 15.81 1.68
C VAL A 198 0.69 15.96 1.27
N VAL A 199 0.22 17.20 1.14
CA VAL A 199 -1.11 17.47 0.59
C VAL A 199 -1.00 17.60 -0.92
N VAL A 200 -1.79 16.80 -1.64
CA VAL A 200 -1.84 16.78 -3.10
C VAL A 200 -3.29 16.89 -3.58
N LYS A 201 -3.47 17.50 -4.76
CA LYS A 201 -4.71 17.40 -5.52
C LYS A 201 -4.53 16.33 -6.59
N VAL A 202 -5.34 15.29 -6.55
CA VAL A 202 -5.41 14.23 -7.57
C VAL A 202 -6.81 14.23 -8.12
N ASP A 203 -6.94 14.73 -9.34
CA ASP A 203 -8.25 14.95 -9.98
C ASP A 203 -9.18 15.82 -9.09
N GLU A 204 -10.37 15.34 -8.72
CA GLU A 204 -11.29 16.00 -7.78
C GLU A 204 -10.89 15.87 -6.30
N TYR A 205 -9.92 15.02 -5.96
CA TYR A 205 -9.54 14.71 -4.57
C TYR A 205 -8.44 15.60 -4.03
N VAL A 206 -8.64 16.15 -2.83
CA VAL A 206 -7.57 16.69 -2.01
C VAL A 206 -7.20 15.65 -0.97
N LEU A 207 -5.98 15.12 -1.09
CA LEU A 207 -5.47 14.02 -0.29
C LEU A 207 -4.29 14.49 0.55
N GLU A 208 -4.28 14.11 1.81
CA GLU A 208 -3.10 14.08 2.66
C GLU A 208 -2.47 12.70 2.53
N LEU A 209 -1.27 12.62 1.96
CA LEU A 209 -0.52 11.37 1.80
C LEU A 209 0.51 11.26 2.91
N VAL A 210 0.32 10.28 3.79
CA VAL A 210 1.17 10.05 4.96
C VAL A 210 2.11 8.90 4.66
N VAL A 211 3.42 9.11 4.89
CA VAL A 211 4.46 8.09 4.79
C VAL A 211 5.31 8.14 6.05
N SER A 212 5.39 7.01 6.75
CA SER A 212 6.29 6.83 7.89
C SER A 212 7.55 6.07 7.49
N ARG A 213 8.62 6.17 8.30
CA ARG A 213 9.92 5.56 8.03
C ARG A 213 10.44 4.78 9.23
N HIS A 214 10.98 3.59 8.96
CA HIS A 214 11.74 2.80 9.91
C HIS A 214 13.19 2.73 9.45
N GLY A 215 13.97 3.74 9.84
CA GLY A 215 15.35 3.90 9.36
C GLY A 215 15.39 4.13 7.86
N ARG A 216 15.82 3.12 7.10
CA ARG A 216 15.95 3.15 5.64
C ARG A 216 14.80 2.45 4.90
N SER A 217 13.86 1.87 5.64
CA SER A 217 12.70 1.17 5.08
C SER A 217 11.45 2.03 5.24
N ILE A 218 10.51 1.87 4.30
CA ILE A 218 9.21 2.51 4.40
C ILE A 218 8.38 1.83 5.51
N GLY A 219 7.63 2.61 6.26
CA GLY A 219 6.66 2.12 7.24
C GLY A 219 5.23 2.30 6.75
N THR A 220 4.27 2.21 7.69
CA THR A 220 2.85 2.48 7.43
C THR A 220 2.65 3.76 6.60
N SER A 221 2.00 3.60 5.46
CA SER A 221 1.77 4.66 4.49
C SER A 221 0.35 4.54 3.93
N TYR A 222 -0.36 5.66 3.84
CA TYR A 222 -1.78 5.65 3.46
C TYR A 222 -2.26 7.03 2.99
N PRO A 223 -3.31 7.08 2.16
CA PRO A 223 -4.00 8.33 1.88
C PRO A 223 -4.96 8.69 3.02
N LYS A 224 -5.21 9.99 3.16
CA LYS A 224 -6.29 10.55 3.96
C LYS A 224 -7.03 11.58 3.12
N LEU A 225 -8.29 11.28 2.83
CA LEU A 225 -9.17 12.16 2.08
C LEU A 225 -9.51 13.39 2.93
N LEU A 226 -9.03 14.56 2.51
CA LEU A 226 -9.34 15.84 3.17
C LEU A 226 -10.62 16.44 2.62
N SER A 227 -10.76 16.47 1.30
CA SER A 227 -11.97 16.87 0.61
C SER A 227 -12.03 16.27 -0.79
N SER A 228 -13.22 16.25 -1.37
CA SER A 228 -13.46 15.95 -2.77
C SER A 228 -14.29 17.09 -3.34
N ASN A 229 -13.75 17.83 -4.30
CA ASN A 229 -14.45 18.94 -4.91
C ASN A 229 -14.75 18.59 -6.37
N ASN A 230 -16.03 18.32 -6.68
CA ASN A 230 -16.59 18.35 -8.04
C ASN A 230 -16.59 19.77 -8.66
N ARG A 231 -15.79 20.70 -8.14
CA ARG A 231 -15.61 22.03 -8.71
C ARG A 231 -14.25 22.06 -9.37
N ASP A 232 -14.27 21.82 -10.67
CA ASP A 232 -13.29 22.39 -11.59
C ASP A 232 -13.09 23.88 -11.24
N LEU A 233 -11.83 24.29 -11.18
CA LEU A 233 -11.48 25.71 -11.24
C LEU A 233 -11.66 26.19 -12.67
#